data_AF-A0A9P8LFF4-F1
#
_entry.id   AF-A0A9P8LFF4-F1
#
_cell.length_a   1.000
_cell.length_b   1.000
_cell.length_c   1.000
_cell.angle_alpha   90.00
_cell.angle_beta   90.00
_cell.angle_gamma   90.00
#
_symmetry.space_group_name_H-M   'P 1'
#
loop_
_entity.id
_entity.type
_entity.pdbx_description
1 polymer ?
#
loop_
_entity_poly.entity_id
_entity_poly.type
_entity_poly.pdbx_seq_one_letter_code
_entity_poly.pdbx_strand_id
1 'polypeptide(L)'
;MDARPAAGYTTLSYVWGERRYHPRKIILNGHPFPVLESLYPALEAICDNPELAIKNRRWWIDSICINQRNDREAMSERSSQVSLMGRIYSQSERAVVWLGEGMKDNENAMEFLNTLARSRNKPKRKFKVPELQEPAKWKLLETLLLRPWRTRVWTLQEFVVAPKLTFYCGSKSIERNRFRAAMHSLWYCRETGNPQIKEDAFHPAWNRRRLIQWYESGKGSSN
;
A
#
# COMPACT_ATOMS: atom_id res chain seq x y z
N MET A 1 -14.74 -23.57 -27.61
CA MET A 1 -15.30 -23.03 -26.34
C MET A 1 -14.15 -22.35 -25.62
N ASP A 2 -14.02 -21.04 -25.80
CA ASP A 2 -12.89 -20.29 -25.25
C ASP A 2 -13.05 -20.12 -23.74
N ALA A 3 -12.28 -20.90 -22.99
CA ALA A 3 -12.09 -20.68 -21.57
C ALA A 3 -11.43 -19.30 -21.41
N ARG A 4 -12.23 -18.29 -21.03
CA ARG A 4 -11.68 -17.01 -20.56
C ARG A 4 -10.63 -17.34 -19.50
N PRO A 5 -9.40 -16.78 -19.57
CA PRO A 5 -8.43 -16.98 -18.51
C PRO A 5 -9.08 -16.57 -17.19
N ALA A 6 -8.94 -17.40 -16.15
CA ALA A 6 -9.54 -17.13 -14.85
C ALA A 6 -9.13 -15.72 -14.39
N ALA A 7 -10.06 -14.76 -14.44
CA ALA A 7 -9.78 -13.35 -14.19
C ALA A 7 -9.03 -13.19 -12.87
N GLY A 8 -7.81 -12.64 -12.87
CA GLY A 8 -6.95 -12.56 -11.67
C GLY A 8 -7.65 -11.93 -10.45
N TYR A 9 -7.05 -12.08 -9.27
CA TYR A 9 -7.56 -11.46 -8.04
C TYR A 9 -6.69 -10.28 -7.61
N THR A 10 -7.30 -9.30 -6.96
CA THR A 10 -6.63 -8.17 -6.32
C THR A 10 -6.49 -8.45 -4.83
N THR A 11 -5.33 -8.17 -4.25
CA THR A 11 -5.15 -8.22 -2.79
C THR A 11 -5.33 -6.84 -2.18
N LEU A 12 -5.98 -6.76 -1.01
CA LEU A 12 -6.02 -5.55 -0.19
C LEU A 12 -5.09 -5.70 1.01
N SER A 13 -4.21 -4.72 1.17
CA SER A 13 -3.36 -4.57 2.34
C SER A 13 -3.76 -3.29 3.08
N TYR A 14 -4.11 -3.42 4.36
CA TYR A 14 -4.53 -2.30 5.21
C TYR A 14 -4.15 -2.56 6.67
N VAL A 15 -4.22 -1.52 7.51
CA VAL A 15 -3.93 -1.65 8.95
C VAL A 15 -5.20 -2.08 9.67
N TRP A 16 -5.17 -3.26 10.32
CA TRP A 16 -6.32 -3.74 11.10
C TRP A 16 -6.61 -2.85 12.30
N GLY A 17 -5.59 -2.31 12.96
CA GLY A 17 -5.75 -1.57 14.21
C GLY A 17 -6.27 -2.47 15.33
N GLU A 18 -7.02 -1.89 16.26
CA GLU A 18 -7.75 -2.65 17.26
C GLU A 18 -8.86 -3.47 16.60
N ARG A 19 -9.14 -4.67 17.14
CA ARG A 19 -10.21 -5.54 16.64
C ARG A 19 -11.58 -5.03 17.07
N ARG A 20 -12.00 -3.91 16.48
CA ARG A 20 -13.34 -3.32 16.60
C ARG A 20 -14.09 -3.53 15.28
N TYR A 21 -15.38 -3.81 15.38
CA TYR A 21 -16.23 -4.01 14.20
C TYR A 21 -17.06 -2.78 13.92
N HIS A 22 -17.18 -2.45 12.65
CA HIS A 22 -18.01 -1.35 12.19
C HIS A 22 -19.50 -1.65 12.42
N PRO A 23 -20.35 -0.66 12.76
CA PRO A 23 -21.79 -0.88 12.94
C PRO A 23 -22.48 -1.37 11.66
N ARG A 24 -21.96 -0.98 10.48
CA ARG A 24 -22.45 -1.47 9.19
C ARG A 24 -21.78 -2.79 8.80
N LYS A 25 -22.58 -3.68 8.22
CA LYS A 25 -22.15 -4.98 7.68
C LYS A 25 -22.12 -4.92 6.16
N ILE A 26 -21.29 -5.76 5.55
CA ILE A 26 -21.35 -6.02 4.11
C ILE A 26 -22.22 -7.25 3.84
N ILE A 27 -22.61 -7.46 2.58
CA ILE A 27 -23.25 -8.70 2.16
C ILE A 27 -22.18 -9.61 1.55
N LEU A 28 -21.92 -10.75 2.20
CA LEU A 28 -21.03 -11.79 1.72
C LEU A 28 -21.85 -13.07 1.48
N ASN A 29 -21.87 -13.56 0.25
CA ASN A 29 -22.64 -14.74 -0.15
C ASN A 29 -24.14 -14.65 0.24
N GLY A 30 -24.74 -13.46 0.13
CA GLY A 30 -26.15 -13.24 0.48
C GLY A 30 -26.41 -13.02 1.98
N HIS A 31 -25.39 -13.12 2.84
CA HIS A 31 -25.54 -12.97 4.28
C HIS A 31 -24.83 -11.73 4.82
N PRO A 32 -25.38 -11.05 5.85
CA PRO A 32 -24.69 -9.98 6.54
C PRO A 32 -23.39 -10.46 7.20
N PHE A 33 -22.28 -9.82 6.86
CA PHE A 33 -20.95 -10.15 7.36
C PHE A 33 -20.31 -8.94 8.07
N PRO A 34 -19.86 -9.09 9.34
CA PRO A 34 -19.22 -8.01 10.07
C PRO A 34 -17.82 -7.74 9.50
N VAL A 35 -17.47 -6.46 9.37
CA VAL A 35 -16.14 -6.03 8.93
C VAL A 35 -15.49 -5.17 10.00
N LEU A 36 -14.15 -5.14 10.01
CA LEU A 36 -13.41 -4.30 10.94
C LEU A 36 -13.71 -2.81 10.67
N GLU A 37 -13.72 -2.01 11.75
CA GLU A 37 -13.82 -0.55 11.71
C GLU A 37 -12.82 0.05 10.72
N SER A 38 -11.60 -0.47 10.72
CA SER A 38 -10.50 -0.05 9.85
C SER A 38 -10.63 -0.52 8.39
N LEU A 39 -11.47 -1.51 8.11
CA LEU A 39 -11.70 -2.04 6.77
C LEU A 39 -12.81 -1.29 6.05
N TYR A 40 -13.87 -0.92 6.77
CA TYR A 40 -15.09 -0.38 6.16
C TYR A 40 -14.83 0.86 5.26
N PRO A 41 -14.04 1.88 5.68
CA PRO A 41 -13.71 3.01 4.82
C PRO A 41 -12.92 2.62 3.56
N ALA A 42 -12.09 1.57 3.64
CA ALA A 42 -11.37 1.06 2.49
C ALA A 42 -12.33 0.45 1.46
N LEU A 43 -13.33 -0.30 1.93
CA LEU A 43 -14.35 -0.91 1.06
C LEU A 43 -15.21 0.15 0.39
N GLU A 44 -15.62 1.20 1.11
CA GLU A 44 -16.34 2.34 0.51
C GLU A 44 -15.48 3.02 -0.59
N ALA A 45 -14.23 3.34 -0.30
CA ALA A 45 -13.33 3.94 -1.28
C ALA A 45 -13.07 3.04 -2.51
N ILE A 46 -13.03 1.71 -2.33
CA ILE A 46 -12.91 0.74 -3.42
C ILE A 46 -14.18 0.72 -4.28
N CYS A 47 -15.37 0.78 -3.65
CA CYS A 47 -16.65 0.81 -4.36
C CYS A 47 -16.83 2.11 -5.17
N ASP A 48 -16.41 3.24 -4.61
CA ASP A 48 -16.56 4.55 -5.23
C ASP A 48 -15.53 4.84 -6.32
N ASN A 49 -14.45 4.07 -6.39
CA ASN A 49 -13.38 4.26 -7.36
C ASN A 49 -13.60 3.36 -8.60
N PRO A 50 -13.86 3.92 -9.80
CA PRO A 50 -14.07 3.14 -11.02
C PRO A 50 -12.90 2.22 -11.40
N GLU A 51 -11.67 2.57 -11.04
CA GLU A 51 -10.48 1.74 -11.30
C GLU A 51 -10.41 0.51 -10.39
N LEU A 52 -11.01 0.61 -9.19
CA LEU A 52 -11.00 -0.42 -8.16
C LEU A 52 -12.35 -1.14 -8.02
N ALA A 53 -13.41 -0.63 -8.66
CA ALA A 53 -14.79 -1.07 -8.45
C ALA A 53 -14.90 -2.61 -8.40
N ILE A 54 -15.56 -3.09 -7.35
CA ILE A 54 -15.66 -4.52 -7.01
C ILE A 54 -16.41 -5.32 -8.09
N LYS A 55 -17.27 -4.65 -8.87
CA LYS A 55 -18.08 -5.28 -9.91
C LYS A 55 -17.20 -6.02 -10.92
N ASN A 56 -17.32 -7.34 -10.97
CA ASN A 56 -16.54 -8.27 -11.80
C ASN A 56 -15.06 -8.44 -11.42
N ARG A 57 -14.64 -8.06 -10.21
CA ARG A 57 -13.26 -8.28 -9.72
C ARG A 57 -13.25 -9.20 -8.50
N ARG A 58 -12.28 -10.12 -8.45
CA ARG A 58 -12.03 -10.95 -7.27
C ARG A 58 -11.11 -10.22 -6.31
N TRP A 59 -11.47 -10.17 -5.04
CA TRP A 59 -10.67 -9.54 -3.99
C TRP A 59 -10.28 -10.58 -2.95
N TRP A 60 -9.01 -10.53 -2.53
CA TRP A 60 -8.52 -11.23 -1.36
C TRP A 60 -8.21 -10.19 -0.28
N ILE A 61 -8.91 -10.31 0.84
CA ILE A 61 -8.80 -9.41 1.99
C ILE A 61 -8.63 -10.31 3.21
N ASP A 62 -7.49 -10.21 3.90
CA ASP A 62 -7.10 -11.12 4.98
C ASP A 62 -8.19 -11.32 6.06
N SER A 63 -8.80 -10.24 6.53
CA SER A 63 -9.85 -10.27 7.57
C SER A 63 -11.18 -10.88 7.10
N ILE A 64 -11.38 -11.04 5.78
CA ILE A 64 -12.55 -11.69 5.19
C ILE A 64 -12.23 -13.12 4.75
N CYS A 65 -11.09 -13.31 4.08
CA CYS A 65 -10.72 -14.57 3.44
C CYS A 65 -10.07 -15.59 4.39
N ILE A 66 -9.55 -15.15 5.54
CA ILE A 66 -8.97 -16.03 6.55
C ILE A 66 -9.97 -16.15 7.70
N ASN A 67 -10.17 -17.37 8.21
CA ASN A 67 -11.05 -17.57 9.36
C ASN A 67 -10.51 -16.87 10.63
N GLN A 68 -11.28 -15.89 11.09
CA GLN A 68 -10.92 -15.05 12.24
C GLN A 68 -11.41 -15.59 13.58
N ARG A 69 -11.99 -16.78 13.62
CA ARG A 69 -12.40 -17.44 14.87
C ARG A 69 -11.18 -17.81 15.72
N ASN A 70 -11.45 -18.12 16.99
CA ASN A 70 -10.44 -18.50 17.98
C ASN A 70 -10.51 -19.99 18.33
N ASP A 71 -11.21 -20.79 17.52
CA ASP A 71 -11.19 -22.24 17.65
C ASP A 71 -9.94 -22.84 17.00
N ARG A 72 -9.67 -24.11 17.34
CA ARG A 72 -8.45 -24.83 16.92
C ARG A 72 -8.32 -24.94 15.41
N GLU A 73 -9.44 -25.15 14.71
CA GLU A 73 -9.47 -25.27 13.25
C GLU A 73 -9.09 -23.94 12.59
N ALA A 74 -9.68 -22.83 13.06
CA ALA A 74 -9.35 -21.48 12.60
C ALA A 74 -7.89 -21.11 12.86
N MET A 75 -7.32 -21.53 14.00
CA MET A 75 -5.90 -21.30 14.29
C MET A 75 -4.96 -22.07 13.35
N SER A 76 -5.32 -23.32 13.01
CA SER A 76 -4.56 -24.14 12.06
C SER A 76 -4.62 -23.57 10.64
N GLU A 77 -5.81 -23.14 10.19
CA GLU A 77 -5.98 -22.47 8.91
C GLU A 77 -5.19 -21.17 8.85
N ARG A 78 -5.31 -20.30 9.87
CA ARG A 78 -4.58 -19.01 9.90
C ARG A 78 -3.08 -19.21 9.79
N SER A 79 -2.52 -20.19 10.52
CA SER A 79 -1.10 -20.51 10.44
C SER A 79 -0.70 -20.93 9.02
N SER A 80 -1.55 -21.71 8.36
CA SER A 80 -1.36 -22.13 6.96
C SER A 80 -1.51 -20.97 5.98
N GLN A 81 -2.45 -20.05 6.19
CA GLN A 81 -2.64 -18.87 5.35
C GLN A 81 -1.48 -17.88 5.49
N VAL A 82 -0.96 -17.71 6.71
CA VAL A 82 0.21 -16.86 6.97
C VAL A 82 1.44 -17.35 6.23
N SER A 83 1.67 -18.67 6.16
CA SER A 83 2.78 -19.23 5.38
C SER A 83 2.59 -19.06 3.86
N LEU A 84 1.35 -18.92 3.41
CA LEU A 84 0.99 -18.70 2.00
C LEU A 84 0.96 -17.23 1.57
N MET A 85 1.07 -16.26 2.48
CA MET A 85 0.92 -14.82 2.14
C MET A 85 1.83 -14.38 0.99
N GLY A 86 3.11 -14.77 0.99
CA GLY A 86 4.02 -14.47 -0.11
C GLY A 86 3.54 -15.00 -1.47
N ARG A 87 2.94 -16.20 -1.50
CA ARG A 87 2.34 -16.78 -2.71
C ARG A 87 1.06 -16.06 -3.12
N ILE A 88 0.20 -15.73 -2.17
CA ILE A 88 -1.06 -15.01 -2.41
C ILE A 88 -0.77 -13.64 -3.04
N TYR A 89 0.16 -12.86 -2.48
CA TYR A 89 0.49 -11.56 -3.04
C TYR A 89 1.22 -11.68 -4.38
N SER A 90 2.12 -12.65 -4.57
CA SER A 90 2.86 -12.79 -5.83
C SER A 90 2.03 -13.30 -6.99
N GLN A 91 0.95 -14.05 -6.72
CA GLN A 91 0.03 -14.55 -7.73
C GLN A 91 -1.20 -13.65 -7.95
N SER A 92 -1.29 -12.52 -7.23
CA SER A 92 -2.31 -11.51 -7.46
C SER A 92 -2.08 -10.77 -8.80
N GLU A 93 -3.15 -10.25 -9.40
CA GLU A 93 -3.04 -9.32 -10.54
C GLU A 93 -2.37 -8.01 -10.10
N ARG A 94 -2.75 -7.54 -8.91
CA ARG A 94 -2.24 -6.33 -8.25
C ARG A 94 -2.51 -6.39 -6.76
N ALA A 95 -1.71 -5.64 -6.01
CA ALA A 95 -1.96 -5.32 -4.61
C ALA A 95 -2.39 -3.85 -4.47
N VAL A 96 -3.42 -3.62 -3.67
CA VAL A 96 -3.89 -2.30 -3.25
C VAL A 96 -3.49 -2.11 -1.80
N VAL A 97 -2.71 -1.06 -1.53
CA VAL A 97 -2.36 -0.68 -0.16
C VAL A 97 -3.23 0.51 0.25
N TRP A 98 -4.13 0.28 1.20
CA TRP A 98 -4.95 1.34 1.78
C TRP A 98 -4.24 1.97 2.97
N LEU A 99 -3.84 3.22 2.82
CA LEU A 99 -3.16 3.97 3.87
C LEU A 99 -4.15 4.62 4.83
N GLY A 100 -5.45 4.65 4.52
CA GLY A 100 -6.49 5.32 5.30
C GLY A 100 -7.18 6.43 4.50
N GLU A 101 -8.20 7.03 5.10
CA GLU A 101 -8.95 8.13 4.49
C GLU A 101 -8.06 9.34 4.20
N GLY A 102 -8.38 10.03 3.11
CA GLY A 102 -7.78 11.30 2.76
C GLY A 102 -8.47 12.41 3.55
N MET A 103 -7.81 12.95 4.58
CA MET A 103 -8.10 14.33 4.96
C MET A 103 -7.49 15.25 3.90
N LYS A 104 -8.00 16.48 3.70
CA LYS A 104 -7.45 17.45 2.70
C LYS A 104 -5.92 17.51 2.71
N ASP A 105 -5.37 17.48 3.92
CA ASP A 105 -3.94 17.46 4.23
C ASP A 105 -3.18 16.24 3.69
N ASN A 106 -3.77 15.05 3.71
CA ASN A 106 -3.10 13.82 3.27
C ASN A 106 -3.21 13.59 1.74
N GLU A 107 -4.24 14.12 1.09
CA GLU A 107 -4.31 14.11 -0.38
C GLU A 107 -3.18 14.95 -0.99
N ASN A 108 -2.87 16.09 -0.37
CA ASN A 108 -1.73 16.93 -0.73
C ASN A 108 -0.37 16.21 -0.60
N ALA A 109 -0.24 15.28 0.36
CA ALA A 109 0.98 14.47 0.51
C ALA A 109 1.17 13.47 -0.66
N MET A 110 0.08 12.84 -1.13
CA MET A 110 0.13 11.92 -2.28
C MET A 110 0.46 12.66 -3.58
N GLU A 111 -0.07 13.86 -3.75
CA GLU A 111 0.27 14.72 -4.87
C GLU A 111 1.75 15.15 -4.81
N PHE A 112 2.23 15.55 -3.64
CA PHE A 112 3.63 15.91 -3.45
C PHE A 112 4.59 14.74 -3.76
N LEU A 113 4.26 13.52 -3.35
CA LEU A 113 5.00 12.31 -3.75
C LEU A 113 5.04 12.13 -5.27
N ASN A 114 3.92 12.35 -5.97
CA ASN A 114 3.88 12.27 -7.43
C ASN A 114 4.74 13.36 -8.09
N THR A 115 4.78 14.59 -7.55
CA THR A 115 5.66 15.67 -8.01
C THR A 115 7.13 15.32 -7.82
N LEU A 116 7.50 14.76 -6.67
CA LEU A 116 8.85 14.27 -6.40
C LEU A 116 9.23 13.14 -7.36
N ALA A 117 8.33 12.19 -7.62
CA ALA A 117 8.56 11.08 -8.56
C ALA A 117 8.91 11.56 -9.97
N ARG A 118 8.24 12.62 -10.46
CA ARG A 118 8.51 13.25 -11.78
C ARG A 118 9.88 13.92 -11.84
N SER A 119 10.47 14.22 -10.69
CA SER A 119 11.76 14.94 -10.60
C SER A 119 12.97 14.00 -10.51
N ARG A 120 12.78 12.66 -10.54
CA ARG A 120 13.84 11.65 -10.34
C ARG A 120 15.09 11.84 -11.20
N ASN A 121 14.94 12.31 -12.44
CA ASN A 121 16.02 12.40 -13.42
C ASN A 121 16.57 13.84 -13.58
N LYS A 122 16.17 14.80 -12.73
CA LYS A 122 16.68 16.17 -12.85
C LYS A 122 18.10 16.25 -12.26
N PRO A 123 19.09 16.80 -12.99
CA PRO A 123 20.46 16.94 -12.50
C PRO A 123 20.53 17.84 -11.25
N LYS A 124 21.55 17.64 -10.41
CA LYS A 124 21.76 18.29 -9.10
C LYS A 124 21.38 19.79 -9.04
N ARG A 125 21.76 20.56 -10.07
CA ARG A 125 21.54 22.02 -10.18
C ARG A 125 20.13 22.44 -10.62
N LYS A 126 19.32 21.52 -11.14
CA LYS A 126 17.95 21.76 -11.64
C LYS A 126 16.87 21.13 -10.77
N PHE A 127 17.22 20.59 -9.61
CA PHE A 127 16.25 20.15 -8.60
C PHE A 127 15.64 21.37 -7.88
N LYS A 128 15.05 22.29 -8.66
CA LYS A 128 14.21 23.38 -8.18
C LYS A 128 12.78 22.87 -8.24
N VAL A 129 12.38 22.14 -7.22
CA VAL A 129 10.97 21.83 -6.97
C VAL A 129 10.51 22.90 -5.98
N PRO A 130 9.75 23.93 -6.42
CA PRO A 130 9.30 25.02 -5.55
C PRO A 130 8.64 24.51 -4.26
N GLU A 131 7.96 23.38 -4.35
CA GLU A 131 7.27 22.71 -3.25
C GLU A 131 8.22 22.21 -2.16
N LEU A 132 9.53 22.08 -2.41
CA LEU A 132 10.52 21.79 -1.37
C LEU A 132 10.71 22.96 -0.39
N GLN A 133 10.32 24.17 -0.79
CA GLN A 133 10.39 25.37 0.04
C GLN A 133 9.14 25.56 0.88
N GLU A 134 8.17 24.62 0.84
CA GLU A 134 6.93 24.68 1.60
C GLU A 134 6.95 23.68 2.77
N PRO A 135 7.30 24.11 4.00
CA PRO A 135 7.39 23.21 5.16
C PRO A 135 6.12 22.40 5.44
N ALA A 136 4.95 22.98 5.12
CA ALA A 136 3.67 22.31 5.26
C ALA A 136 3.62 21.00 4.44
N LYS A 137 4.07 21.00 3.18
CA LYS A 137 4.06 19.79 2.33
C LYS A 137 4.93 18.67 2.87
N TRP A 138 6.05 19.02 3.50
CA TRP A 138 6.93 18.05 4.16
C TRP A 138 6.32 17.48 5.42
N LYS A 139 5.62 18.29 6.22
CA LYS A 139 4.89 17.80 7.39
C LYS A 139 3.79 16.81 7.00
N LEU A 140 3.06 17.12 5.93
CA LEU A 140 2.02 16.24 5.38
C LEU A 140 2.61 14.91 4.90
N LEU A 141 3.74 14.98 4.20
CA LEU A 141 4.47 13.81 3.77
C LEU A 141 4.99 12.98 4.96
N GLU A 142 5.57 13.61 5.97
CA GLU A 142 6.00 12.96 7.21
C GLU A 142 4.84 12.19 7.86
N THR A 143 3.68 12.84 8.03
CA THR A 143 2.46 12.22 8.57
C THR A 143 2.03 10.99 7.76
N LEU A 144 2.06 11.07 6.43
CA LEU A 144 1.75 9.95 5.55
C LEU A 144 2.78 8.80 5.67
N LEU A 145 4.07 9.14 5.76
CA LEU A 145 5.18 8.18 5.89
C LEU A 145 5.28 7.56 7.30
N LEU A 146 4.68 8.17 8.32
CA LEU A 146 4.62 7.61 9.67
C LEU A 146 3.39 6.72 9.91
N ARG A 147 2.48 6.58 8.92
CA ARG A 147 1.27 5.78 9.11
C ARG A 147 1.60 4.32 9.47
N PRO A 148 0.83 3.67 10.39
CA PRO A 148 1.18 2.39 10.99
C PRO A 148 1.35 1.22 10.01
N TRP A 149 0.84 1.35 8.78
CA TRP A 149 1.09 0.37 7.72
C TRP A 149 2.58 0.06 7.59
N ARG A 150 3.44 1.06 7.80
CA ARG A 150 4.90 0.95 7.63
C ARG A 150 5.64 0.29 8.78
N THR A 151 5.00 -0.03 9.90
CA THR A 151 5.67 -0.70 11.05
C THR A 151 5.41 -2.20 11.09
N ARG A 152 4.49 -2.72 10.28
CA ARG A 152 4.11 -4.14 10.28
C ARG A 152 5.06 -4.96 9.41
N VAL A 153 5.69 -5.97 10.01
CA VAL A 153 6.65 -6.87 9.30
C VAL A 153 6.04 -7.53 8.07
N TRP A 154 4.76 -7.88 8.14
CA TRP A 154 4.01 -8.57 7.08
C TRP A 154 3.88 -7.73 5.80
N THR A 155 3.88 -6.40 5.91
CA THR A 155 3.81 -5.50 4.74
C THR A 155 4.99 -5.65 3.79
N LEU A 156 6.10 -6.25 4.23
CA LEU A 156 7.24 -6.53 3.36
C LEU A 156 6.89 -7.57 2.30
N GLN A 157 6.19 -8.64 2.66
CA GLN A 157 5.77 -9.65 1.69
C GLN A 157 4.77 -9.04 0.71
N GLU A 158 3.80 -8.30 1.23
CA GLU A 158 2.74 -7.64 0.47
C GLU A 158 3.30 -6.61 -0.53
N PHE A 159 4.34 -5.88 -0.11
CA PHE A 159 4.95 -4.81 -0.88
C PHE A 159 5.94 -5.30 -1.96
N VAL A 160 6.74 -6.30 -1.61
CA VAL A 160 7.87 -6.74 -2.43
C VAL A 160 7.44 -7.72 -3.52
N VAL A 161 6.55 -8.66 -3.21
CA VAL A 161 6.31 -9.80 -4.10
C VAL A 161 5.18 -9.59 -5.11
N ALA A 162 4.28 -8.62 -4.86
CA ALA A 162 3.14 -8.35 -5.74
C ALA A 162 3.58 -7.87 -7.14
N PRO A 163 2.99 -8.37 -8.25
CA PRO A 163 3.39 -7.95 -9.59
C PRO A 163 3.20 -6.45 -9.84
N LYS A 164 2.05 -5.92 -9.41
CA LYS A 164 1.71 -4.49 -9.42
C LYS A 164 1.29 -4.09 -8.01
N LEU A 165 1.65 -2.89 -7.58
CA LEU A 165 1.23 -2.34 -6.30
C LEU A 165 0.97 -0.85 -6.39
N THR A 166 -0.18 -0.44 -5.84
CA THR A 166 -0.59 0.95 -5.77
C THR A 166 -0.99 1.30 -4.35
N PHE A 167 -0.42 2.38 -3.83
CA PHE A 167 -0.84 2.99 -2.58
C PHE A 167 -2.02 3.91 -2.82
N TYR A 168 -3.03 3.84 -1.97
CA TYR A 168 -4.19 4.70 -1.95
C TYR A 168 -4.29 5.40 -0.59
N CYS A 169 -4.66 6.67 -0.61
CA CYS A 169 -5.01 7.46 0.55
C CYS A 169 -6.18 8.37 0.14
N GLY A 170 -7.39 8.06 0.63
CA GLY A 170 -8.61 8.66 0.09
C GLY A 170 -8.74 8.41 -1.41
N SER A 171 -9.00 9.48 -2.17
CA SER A 171 -9.16 9.42 -3.63
C SER A 171 -7.84 9.39 -4.41
N LYS A 172 -6.72 9.68 -3.75
CA LYS A 172 -5.40 9.82 -4.39
C LYS A 172 -4.59 8.55 -4.33
N SER A 173 -3.74 8.34 -5.32
CA SER A 173 -2.92 7.15 -5.44
C SER A 173 -1.50 7.41 -5.93
N ILE A 174 -0.60 6.48 -5.62
CA ILE A 174 0.75 6.44 -6.19
C ILE A 174 1.19 4.99 -6.41
N GLU A 175 1.60 4.67 -7.64
CA GLU A 175 2.16 3.37 -7.98
C GLU A 175 3.54 3.16 -7.34
N ARG A 176 3.87 1.90 -7.02
CA ARG A 176 5.14 1.51 -6.40
C ARG A 176 6.36 2.09 -7.11
N ASN A 177 6.40 2.10 -8.43
CA ASN A 177 7.55 2.63 -9.18
C ASN A 177 7.70 4.14 -9.04
N ARG A 178 6.57 4.87 -9.02
CA ARG A 178 6.55 6.31 -8.75
C ARG A 178 6.92 6.60 -7.30
N PHE A 179 6.43 5.79 -6.35
CA PHE A 179 6.84 5.90 -4.96
C PHE A 179 8.35 5.69 -4.79
N ARG A 180 8.95 4.67 -5.43
CA ARG A 180 10.42 4.46 -5.44
C ARG A 180 11.17 5.67 -6.02
N ALA A 181 10.66 6.25 -7.10
CA ALA A 181 11.20 7.46 -7.71
C ALA A 181 11.15 8.66 -6.75
N ALA A 182 10.02 8.88 -6.09
CA ALA A 182 9.83 9.92 -5.10
C ALA A 182 10.81 9.76 -3.93
N MET A 183 10.95 8.54 -3.41
CA MET A 183 11.92 8.26 -2.35
C MET A 183 13.36 8.58 -2.77
N HIS A 184 13.76 8.29 -4.02
CA HIS A 184 15.07 8.69 -4.57
C HIS A 184 15.27 10.20 -4.52
N SER A 185 14.27 10.94 -4.98
CA SER A 185 14.29 12.39 -4.94
C SER A 185 14.35 12.93 -3.51
N LEU A 186 13.65 12.32 -2.56
CA LEU A 186 13.72 12.70 -1.14
C LEU A 186 15.12 12.48 -0.55
N TRP A 187 15.75 11.34 -0.83
CA TRP A 187 17.13 11.09 -0.41
C TRP A 187 18.06 12.18 -0.95
N TYR A 188 17.92 12.49 -2.24
CA TYR A 188 18.72 13.53 -2.88
C TYR A 188 18.55 14.91 -2.21
N CYS A 189 17.32 15.29 -1.84
CA CYS A 189 17.05 16.53 -1.09
C CYS A 189 17.74 16.56 0.29
N ARG A 190 17.75 15.43 0.99
CA ARG A 190 18.38 15.31 2.31
C ARG A 190 19.89 15.53 2.23
N GLU A 191 20.56 14.90 1.26
CA GLU A 191 22.01 15.06 1.04
C GLU A 191 22.42 16.49 0.67
N THR A 192 21.49 17.28 0.13
CA THR A 192 21.73 18.70 -0.23
C THR A 192 21.42 19.69 0.88
N GLY A 193 21.20 19.23 2.12
CA GLY A 193 21.06 20.11 3.29
C GLY A 193 19.64 20.59 3.60
N ASN A 194 18.60 19.87 3.16
CA ASN A 194 17.20 20.21 3.46
C ASN A 194 16.52 19.10 4.29
N PRO A 195 16.84 18.94 5.59
CA PRO A 195 16.29 17.88 6.43
C PRO A 195 14.88 18.25 6.93
N GLN A 196 13.89 18.19 6.05
CA GLN A 196 12.50 18.51 6.42
C GLN A 196 11.65 17.28 6.80
N ILE A 197 12.19 16.07 6.67
CA ILE A 197 11.57 14.83 7.14
C ILE A 197 12.46 14.18 8.19
N LYS A 198 11.85 13.78 9.30
CA LYS A 198 12.51 13.05 10.38
C LYS A 198 12.99 11.66 9.93
N GLU A 199 14.04 11.19 10.58
CA GLU A 199 14.70 9.92 10.25
C GLU A 199 13.77 8.70 10.38
N ASP A 200 12.95 8.69 11.42
CA ASP A 200 11.94 7.66 11.72
C ASP A 200 10.87 7.53 10.63
N ALA A 201 10.52 8.62 9.94
CA ALA A 201 9.62 8.62 8.79
C ALA A 201 10.34 8.18 7.50
N PHE A 202 11.59 8.60 7.31
CA PHE A 202 12.34 8.37 6.08
C PHE A 202 12.92 6.96 5.96
N HIS A 203 13.64 6.47 6.97
CA HIS A 203 14.39 5.21 6.86
C HIS A 203 13.51 3.99 6.59
N PRO A 204 12.36 3.79 7.25
CA PRO A 204 11.46 2.68 6.93
C PRO A 204 10.90 2.74 5.51
N ALA A 205 10.70 3.95 4.97
CA ALA A 205 10.28 4.18 3.59
C ALA A 205 11.39 3.85 2.59
N TRP A 206 12.60 4.29 2.90
CA TRP A 206 13.80 4.13 2.08
C TRP A 206 14.29 2.68 2.03
N ASN A 207 14.36 2.00 3.17
CA ASN A 207 14.84 0.62 3.28
C ASN A 207 13.98 -0.35 2.47
N ARG A 208 12.66 -0.12 2.41
CA ARG A 208 11.74 -0.89 1.55
C ARG A 208 12.06 -0.80 0.06
N ARG A 209 12.57 0.35 -0.42
CA ARG A 209 13.07 0.47 -1.80
C ARG A 209 14.28 -0.43 -2.04
N ARG A 210 15.21 -0.50 -1.08
CA ARG A 210 16.41 -1.36 -1.17
C ARG A 210 16.03 -2.84 -1.18
N LEU A 211 15.08 -3.25 -0.34
CA LEU A 211 14.57 -4.62 -0.31
C LEU A 211 13.95 -5.06 -1.65
N ILE A 212 13.20 -4.18 -2.32
CA ILE A 212 12.71 -4.47 -3.69
C ILE A 212 13.88 -4.63 -4.67
N GLN A 213 14.86 -3.72 -4.64
CA GLN A 213 16.00 -3.81 -5.55
C GLN A 213 16.74 -5.14 -5.39
N TRP A 214 16.93 -5.60 -4.15
CA TRP A 214 17.53 -6.90 -3.86
C TRP A 214 16.68 -8.07 -4.36
N TYR A 215 15.36 -8.02 -4.17
CA TYR A 215 14.45 -9.05 -4.68
C TYR A 215 14.43 -9.11 -6.22
N GLU A 216 14.39 -7.95 -6.88
CA GLU A 216 14.44 -7.85 -8.34
C GLU A 216 15.78 -8.34 -8.89
N SER A 217 16.91 -8.01 -8.24
CA SER A 217 18.23 -8.52 -8.65
C SER A 217 18.37 -10.03 -8.45
N GLY A 218 17.75 -10.60 -7.40
CA GLY A 218 17.75 -12.03 -7.15
C GLY A 218 16.97 -12.84 -8.20
N LYS A 219 15.90 -12.26 -8.78
CA LYS A 219 15.18 -12.88 -9.91
C LYS A 219 15.97 -12.88 -11.21
N GLY A 220 16.91 -11.97 -11.37
CA GLY A 220 17.77 -11.87 -12.57
C GLY A 220 18.92 -12.87 -12.61
N SER A 221 19.22 -13.54 -11.49
CA SER A 221 20.32 -14.52 -11.36
C SER A 221 19.85 -15.97 -11.49
N SER A 222 18.60 -16.19 -11.91
CA SER A 222 17.99 -17.53 -12.09
C SER A 222 17.60 -17.79 -13.55
N ASN A 223 18.46 -17.39 -14.49
CA ASN A 223 18.41 -17.80 -15.90
C ASN A 223 19.70 -18.53 -16.25
#